data_AF-A0A965CVQ3-F1
#
_entry.id   AF-A0A965CVQ3-F1
#
_cell.length_a   1.000
_cell.length_b   1.000
_cell.length_c   1.000
_cell.angle_alpha   90.00
_cell.angle_beta   90.00
_cell.angle_gamma   90.00
#
_symmetry.space_group_name_H-M   'P 1'
#
loop_
_entity.id
_entity.type
_entity.pdbx_description
1 polymer ?
#
loop_
_entity_poly.entity_id
_entity_poly.type
_entity_poly.pdbx_seq_one_letter_code
_entity_poly.pdbx_strand_id
1 'polypeptide(L)' 'MRTELITIKTPTIPIDGAWHTPDSGTPRAAALLFHGNTMNFYTGMARFLPPVLTKLGIACLAFNRRGHD' A
#
# COMPACT_ATOMS: atom_id res chain seq x y z
N MET A 1 -0.42 -9.58 -9.73
CA MET A 1 -0.70 -9.00 -8.40
C MET A 1 -2.08 -8.39 -8.48
N ARG A 2 -2.97 -8.65 -7.51
CA ARG A 2 -4.21 -7.89 -7.40
C ARG A 2 -3.97 -6.61 -6.59
N THR A 3 -4.50 -5.49 -7.07
CA THR A 3 -4.48 -4.21 -6.37
C THR A 3 -5.90 -3.75 -6.13
N GLU A 4 -6.20 -3.37 -4.89
CA GLU A 4 -7.49 -2.83 -4.48
C GLU A 4 -7.25 -1.44 -3.89
N LEU A 5 -7.96 -0.43 -4.38
CA LEU A 5 -8.00 0.86 -3.69
C LEU A 5 -8.84 0.71 -2.44
N ILE A 6 -8.34 1.24 -1.32
CA ILE A 6 -8.99 1.12 -0.03
C ILE A 6 -9.10 2.47 0.65
N THR A 7 -10.07 2.56 1.56
CA THR A 7 -10.23 3.69 2.48
C THR A 7 -10.15 3.16 3.91
N ILE A 8 -9.21 3.68 4.69
CA ILE A 8 -8.98 3.38 6.10
C ILE A 8 -9.76 4.40 6.94
N LYS A 9 -10.74 3.93 7.71
CA LYS A 9 -11.50 4.79 8.62
C LYS A 9 -10.61 5.27 9.76
N THR A 10 -10.65 6.57 10.05
CA THR A 10 -10.07 7.16 11.26
C THR A 10 -11.16 7.95 12.00
N PRO A 11 -10.97 8.34 13.27
CA PRO A 11 -11.93 9.19 14.00
C PRO A 11 -12.14 10.59 13.40
N THR A 12 -11.36 10.96 12.40
CA THR A 12 -11.36 12.30 11.80
C THR A 12 -11.52 12.18 10.28
N ILE A 13 -10.45 12.36 9.52
CA ILE A 13 -10.44 12.27 8.07
C ILE A 13 -10.01 10.84 7.69
N PRO A 14 -10.76 10.15 6.80
CA PRO A 14 -10.35 8.85 6.30
C PRO A 14 -9.03 8.95 5.52
N ILE A 15 -8.35 7.82 5.37
CA ILE A 15 -7.06 7.75 4.68
C ILE A 15 -7.20 6.79 3.50
N ASP A 16 -6.85 7.24 2.31
CA ASP A 16 -6.88 6.41 1.12
C ASP A 16 -5.54 5.72 0.86
N GLY A 17 -5.61 4.60 0.16
CA GLY A 17 -4.45 3.78 -0.15
C GLY A 17 -4.73 2.67 -1.15
N ALA A 18 -3.76 1.78 -1.29
CA ALA A 18 -3.81 0.60 -2.12
C ALA A 18 -3.35 -0.63 -1.33
N TRP A 19 -4.17 -1.67 -1.36
CA TRP A 19 -3.84 -3.00 -0.88
C TRP A 19 -3.41 -3.88 -2.04
N HIS A 20 -2.17 -4.39 -1.98
CA HIS A 20 -1.60 -5.25 -3.00
C HIS A 20 -1.46 -6.69 -2.49
N THR A 21 -2.09 -7.63 -3.18
CA THR A 21 -2.07 -9.05 -2.83
C THR A 21 -1.29 -9.85 -3.89
N PRO A 22 -0.42 -10.79 -3.49
CA PRO A 22 0.13 -11.81 -4.39
C PRO A 22 -0.95 -12.55 -5.19
N ASP A 23 -0.64 -12.99 -6.42
CA ASP A 23 -1.63 -13.68 -7.27
C ASP A 23 -1.95 -15.09 -6.81
N SER A 24 -1.04 -15.73 -6.09
CA SER A 24 -1.16 -17.13 -5.68
C SER A 24 -0.88 -17.31 -4.20
N GLY A 25 -1.63 -18.22 -3.59
CA GLY A 25 -1.47 -18.65 -2.21
C GLY A 25 -1.89 -17.61 -1.16
N THR A 26 -1.76 -18.01 0.10
CA THR A 26 -1.91 -17.12 1.24
C THR A 26 -0.63 -16.29 1.40
N PRO A 27 -0.71 -14.95 1.58
CA PRO A 27 0.48 -14.14 1.83
C PRO A 27 1.25 -14.65 3.05
N ARG A 28 2.56 -14.83 2.92
CA ARG A 28 3.41 -15.29 4.04
C ARG A 28 3.75 -14.19 5.04
N ALA A 29 3.58 -12.93 4.63
CA ALA A 29 3.80 -11.75 5.45
C ALA A 29 3.07 -10.54 4.83
N ALA A 30 3.03 -9.44 5.57
CA ALA A 30 2.54 -8.15 5.10
C ALA A 30 3.57 -7.04 5.37
N ALA A 31 3.64 -6.06 4.47
CA ALA A 31 4.45 -4.86 4.61
C ALA A 31 3.59 -3.59 4.62
N LEU A 32 3.96 -2.63 5.45
CA LEU A 32 3.35 -1.30 5.48
C LEU A 32 4.31 -0.31 4.83
N LEU A 33 3.86 0.36 3.77
CA LEU A 33 4.68 1.26 2.97
C LEU A 33 4.32 2.71 3.27
N PHE A 34 5.29 3.45 3.81
CA PHE A 34 5.20 4.90 4.02
C PHE A 34 5.90 5.63 2.88
N HIS A 35 5.20 6.56 2.24
CA HIS A 35 5.80 7.42 1.22
C HIS A 35 6.66 8.53 1.86
N GLY A 36 7.54 9.14 1.07
CA GLY A 36 8.41 10.25 1.48
C GLY A 36 7.66 11.58 1.68
N ASN A 37 8.41 12.63 2.02
CA ASN A 37 7.84 13.99 2.05
C ASN A 37 7.38 14.39 0.64
N THR A 38 6.32 15.22 0.57
CA THR A 38 5.68 15.67 -0.68
C THR A 38 5.29 14.55 -1.67
N MET A 39 5.02 13.35 -1.17
CA MET A 39 4.60 12.17 -1.94
C MET A 39 3.22 11.66 -1.45
N ASN A 40 2.74 10.55 -2.04
CA ASN A 40 1.49 9.85 -1.74
C ASN A 40 1.65 8.33 -1.98
N PHE A 41 0.59 7.55 -1.80
CA PHE A 41 0.63 6.07 -1.91
C PHE A 41 0.95 5.54 -3.32
N TYR A 42 0.86 6.35 -4.37
CA TYR A 42 1.10 5.95 -5.76
C TYR A 42 2.36 6.57 -6.37
N THR A 43 3.27 7.07 -5.52
CA THR A 43 4.56 7.66 -5.91
C THR A 43 5.75 7.00 -5.20
N GLY A 44 6.94 7.09 -5.80
CA GLY A 44 8.18 6.57 -5.22
C GLY A 44 8.12 5.08 -4.88
N MET A 45 8.67 4.72 -3.72
CA MET A 45 8.72 3.33 -3.23
C MET A 45 7.33 2.69 -3.16
N ALA A 46 6.31 3.44 -2.77
CA ALA A 46 4.94 2.95 -2.66
C ALA A 46 4.38 2.48 -4.02
N ARG A 47 4.91 2.98 -5.15
CA ARG A 47 4.55 2.55 -6.50
C ARG A 47 5.37 1.37 -7.03
N PHE A 48 6.70 1.41 -6.90
CA PHE A 48 7.57 0.42 -7.56
C PHE A 48 7.84 -0.83 -6.72
N LEU A 49 7.67 -0.77 -5.40
CA LEU A 49 7.97 -1.88 -4.50
C LEU A 49 6.89 -2.98 -4.46
N PRO A 50 5.57 -2.70 -4.57
CA PRO A 50 4.53 -3.73 -4.54
C PRO A 50 4.72 -4.90 -5.53
N PRO A 51 5.08 -4.68 -6.81
CA PRO A 51 5.35 -5.79 -7.73
C PRO A 51 6.50 -6.71 -7.30
N VAL A 52 7.48 -6.19 -6.54
CA VAL A 52 8.59 -6.98 -6.03
C VAL A 52 8.18 -7.76 -4.78
N LEU A 53 7.51 -7.10 -3.83
CA LEU A 53 7.05 -7.74 -2.59
C LEU A 53 6.06 -8.86 -2.87
N THR A 54 5.12 -8.63 -3.79
CA THR A 54 4.11 -9.63 -4.12
C THR A 54 4.68 -10.86 -4.81
N LYS A 55 5.75 -10.73 -5.62
CA LYS A 55 6.52 -11.88 -6.15
C LYS A 55 7.21 -12.69 -5.06
N LEU A 56 7.56 -12.06 -3.94
CA LEU A 56 8.14 -12.72 -2.76
C LEU A 56 7.07 -13.29 -1.81
N GLY A 57 5.79 -13.27 -2.20
CA GLY A 57 4.66 -13.73 -1.37
C GLY A 57 4.28 -12.78 -0.23
N ILE A 58 4.73 -11.52 -0.28
CA ILE A 58 4.46 -10.49 0.73
C ILE A 58 3.33 -9.60 0.21
N ALA A 59 2.21 -9.52 0.93
CA ALA A 59 1.19 -8.52 0.67
C ALA A 59 1.67 -7.15 1.16
N CYS A 60 1.18 -6.06 0.57
CA CYS A 60 1.57 -4.74 1.06
C CYS A 60 0.46 -3.70 1.01
N LEU A 61 0.41 -2.89 2.05
CA LEU A 61 -0.44 -1.72 2.17
C LEU A 61 0.41 -0.47 1.91
N ALA A 62 0.13 0.23 0.82
CA ALA A 62 0.57 1.59 0.59
C ALA A 62 -0.58 2.54 0.92
N PHE A 63 -0.35 3.61 1.67
CA PHE A 63 -1.42 4.52 2.10
C PHE A 63 -0.90 5.94 2.25
N ASN A 64 -1.81 6.90 2.15
CA ASN A 64 -1.52 8.31 2.36
C ASN A 64 -1.32 8.63 3.84
N ARG A 65 -0.39 9.53 4.13
CA ARG A 65 -0.30 10.14 5.46
C ARG A 65 -1.13 11.42 5.50
N ARG A 66 -1.57 11.81 6.69
CA ARG A 66 -2.34 13.05 6.89
C ARG A 66 -1.66 14.26 6.25
N GLY A 67 -2.43 15.08 5.54
CA GLY A 67 -1.93 16.26 4.84
C GLY A 67 -1.24 15.94 3.51
N HIS A 68 -1.25 14.68 3.08
CA HIS A 68 -0.79 14.22 1.79
C HIS A 68 -1.92 13.44 1.14
N ASP A 69 -2.45 13.99 0.05
CA ASP A 69 -3.51 13.39 -0.77
C ASP A 69 -4.74 12.96 0.06
#